data_AF-A0A969JSS4-F1
#
_entry.id   AF-A0A969JSS4-F1
#
_cell.length_a   1.000
_cell.length_b   1.000
_cell.length_c   1.000
_cell.angle_alpha   90.00
_cell.angle_beta   90.00
_cell.angle_gamma   90.00
#
_symmetry.space_group_name_H-M   'P 1'
#
loop_
_entity.id
_entity.type
_entity.pdbx_description
1 polymer ?
#
loop_
_entity_poly.entity_id
_entity_poly.type
_entity_poly.pdbx_seq_one_letter_code
_entity_poly.pdbx_strand_id
1 'polypeptide(L)'
;MNDSFERIAVGGLDLSVFSEEPEAVFNWQEELIEITRPVLSSLRELTDKPRKIEQLRSQINRQEDQLEVIDKALDSITAFQGHALPAPIDEKLNALATDWHQRRNDIEQELENARFQLASLQGNNVSSLEAVQIAFNDFLRGRGLTLGLAMLALITVWLFMRTLLWVHEKAGNRRNQKQRIKKARLIRYSYRLLTGVFAVFAVLIVFYLRSDLLLLVLAILALVVLGLGLRQTLPRYLTEIRLLLDVGPVRTGERVIYNGVPLQVKSINVYSVLRNPDWKA
;
A
#
# COMPACT_ATOMS: atom_id res chain seq x y z
N MET A 1 41.97 13.60 15.60
CA MET A 1 42.72 13.94 16.84
C MET A 1 42.69 15.43 17.15
N ASN A 2 42.56 16.34 16.17
CA ASN A 2 42.40 17.78 16.41
C ASN A 2 41.05 18.18 17.06
N ASP A 3 39.92 17.61 16.60
CA ASP A 3 38.59 17.93 17.14
C ASP A 3 38.45 17.73 18.66
N SER A 4 39.09 16.68 19.18
CA SER A 4 39.03 16.37 20.61
C SER A 4 39.79 17.41 21.44
N PHE A 5 40.86 17.99 20.90
CA PHE A 5 41.64 19.03 21.55
C PHE A 5 40.89 20.37 21.51
N GLU A 6 40.31 20.72 20.36
CA GLU A 6 39.49 21.94 20.22
C GLU A 6 38.24 21.91 21.10
N ARG A 7 37.54 20.77 21.20
CA ARG A 7 36.38 20.61 22.10
C ARG A 7 36.72 20.85 23.57
N ILE A 8 37.92 20.47 24.00
CA ILE A 8 38.40 20.71 25.37
C ILE A 8 38.75 22.20 25.56
N ALA A 9 39.34 22.85 24.56
CA ALA A 9 39.73 24.26 24.61
C ALA A 9 38.54 25.22 24.64
N VAL A 10 37.42 24.88 23.97
CA VAL A 10 36.22 25.74 23.88
C VAL A 10 35.17 25.40 24.97
N GLY A 11 35.59 24.69 26.03
CA GLY A 11 34.74 24.46 27.20
C GLY A 11 33.57 23.50 26.96
N GLY A 12 33.73 22.54 26.05
CA GLY A 12 32.70 21.54 25.76
C GLY A 12 31.54 22.06 24.92
N LEU A 13 31.65 23.26 24.33
CA LEU A 13 30.70 23.75 23.34
C LEU A 13 30.83 22.94 22.05
N ASP A 14 29.71 22.44 21.54
CA ASP A 14 29.69 21.59 20.36
C ASP A 14 29.93 22.43 19.09
N LEU A 15 31.15 22.34 18.55
CA LEU A 15 31.58 23.03 17.34
C LEU A 15 31.00 22.42 16.05
N SER A 16 30.18 21.38 16.17
CA SER A 16 29.49 20.69 15.06
C SER A 16 28.59 21.62 14.23
N VAL A 17 28.16 22.75 14.81
CA VAL A 17 27.35 23.78 14.12
C VAL A 17 28.17 24.59 13.10
N PHE A 18 29.51 24.60 13.24
CA PHE A 18 30.42 25.34 12.35
C PHE A 18 31.19 24.45 11.39
N SER A 19 31.18 23.13 11.60
CA SER A 19 31.62 22.18 10.58
C SER A 19 30.55 22.10 9.51
N GLU A 20 30.86 22.60 8.31
CA GLU A 20 30.14 22.21 7.10
C GLU A 20 30.28 20.69 6.97
N GLU A 21 29.26 19.95 7.45
CA GLU A 21 29.16 18.53 7.14
C GLU A 21 29.15 18.42 5.61
N PRO A 22 30.11 17.74 4.98
CA PRO A 22 30.03 17.50 3.56
C PRO A 22 28.72 16.76 3.31
N GLU A 23 27.81 17.37 2.53
CA GLU A 23 26.53 16.77 2.14
C GLU A 23 26.78 15.30 1.82
N ALA A 24 26.26 14.41 2.68
CA ALA A 24 26.39 12.98 2.48
C ALA A 24 25.89 12.69 1.06
N VAL A 25 26.77 12.16 0.21
CA VAL A 25 26.49 11.91 -1.21
C VAL A 25 25.19 11.13 -1.27
N PHE A 26 24.14 11.76 -1.81
CA PHE A 26 22.80 11.21 -1.89
C PHE A 26 22.83 9.84 -2.57
N ASN A 27 22.76 8.78 -1.75
CA ASN A 27 22.80 7.40 -2.20
C ASN A 27 21.37 6.87 -2.36
N TRP A 28 20.78 7.14 -3.51
CA TRP A 28 19.41 6.71 -3.84
C TRP A 28 19.19 5.19 -3.69
N GLN A 29 20.25 4.37 -3.76
CA GLN A 29 20.16 2.93 -3.56
C GLN A 29 19.86 2.60 -2.10
N GLU A 30 20.51 3.30 -1.17
CA GLU A 30 20.32 3.14 0.26
C GLU A 30 18.91 3.60 0.69
N GLU A 31 18.46 4.72 0.13
CA GLU A 31 17.11 5.25 0.35
C GLU A 31 16.01 4.30 -0.18
N LEU A 32 16.22 3.68 -1.35
CA LEU A 32 15.30 2.68 -1.90
C LEU A 32 15.23 1.41 -1.03
N ILE A 33 16.35 0.99 -0.46
CA ILE A 33 16.41 -0.16 0.45
C ILE A 33 15.66 0.17 1.76
N GLU A 34 15.78 1.39 2.28
CA GLU A 34 15.03 1.82 3.45
C GLU A 34 13.52 1.87 3.21
N ILE A 35 13.08 2.39 2.06
CA ILE A 35 11.66 2.47 1.68
C ILE A 35 11.05 1.08 1.49
N THR A 36 11.83 0.11 1.01
CA THR A 36 11.33 -1.25 0.71
C THR A 36 11.40 -2.21 1.89
N ARG A 37 12.21 -1.91 2.92
CA ARG A 37 12.36 -2.74 4.13
C ARG A 37 11.03 -3.08 4.82
N PRO A 38 10.07 -2.15 5.02
CA PRO A 38 8.77 -2.45 5.61
C PRO A 38 7.95 -3.44 4.76
N VAL A 39 8.00 -3.31 3.43
CA VAL A 39 7.28 -4.19 2.50
C VAL A 39 7.86 -5.61 2.55
N LEU A 40 9.18 -5.73 2.56
CA LEU A 40 9.85 -7.02 2.73
C LEU A 40 9.49 -7.68 4.06
N SER A 41 9.41 -6.91 5.16
CA SER A 41 9.01 -7.45 6.46
C SER A 41 7.56 -7.95 6.47
N SER A 42 6.63 -7.23 5.85
CA SER A 42 5.24 -7.68 5.74
C SER A 42 5.08 -8.90 4.83
N LEU A 43 5.85 -8.99 3.73
CA LEU A 43 5.86 -10.19 2.89
C LEU A 43 6.43 -11.40 3.63
N ARG A 44 7.47 -11.21 4.44
CA ARG A 44 8.04 -12.25 5.29
C ARG A 44 7.04 -12.76 6.31
N GLU A 45 6.31 -11.85 6.98
CA GLU A 45 5.25 -12.17 7.94
C GLU A 45 4.14 -13.04 7.32
N LEU A 46 3.76 -12.77 6.06
CA LEU A 46 2.80 -13.60 5.32
C LEU A 46 3.32 -15.01 5.00
N THR A 47 4.64 -15.18 4.84
CA THR A 47 5.28 -16.50 4.56
C THR A 47 5.71 -17.27 5.79
N ASP A 48 5.80 -16.63 6.96
CA ASP A 48 6.28 -17.26 8.20
C ASP A 48 5.28 -18.31 8.73
N LYS A 49 3.98 -18.04 8.61
CA LYS A 49 2.91 -18.97 9.03
C LYS A 49 2.95 -20.31 8.27
N PRO A 50 2.89 -20.35 6.93
CA PRO A 50 2.95 -21.62 6.20
C PRO A 50 4.28 -22.35 6.42
N ARG A 51 5.41 -21.64 6.55
CA ARG A 51 6.71 -22.25 6.87
C ARG A 51 6.72 -22.92 8.25
N LYS A 52 6.12 -22.29 9.26
CA LYS A 52 6.03 -22.85 10.63
C LYS A 52 5.12 -24.07 10.70
N ILE A 53 4.04 -24.09 9.92
CA ILE A 53 3.15 -25.25 9.76
C ILE A 53 3.92 -26.45 9.18
N GLU A 54 4.73 -26.22 8.14
CA GLU A 54 5.52 -27.29 7.52
C GLU A 54 6.60 -27.84 8.46
N GLN A 55 7.26 -26.95 9.22
CA GLN A 55 8.23 -27.36 10.24
C GLN A 55 7.59 -28.24 11.33
N LEU A 56 6.40 -27.88 11.82
CA LEU A 56 5.66 -28.66 12.82
C LEU A 56 5.19 -30.01 12.26
N ARG A 57 4.68 -30.06 11.03
CA ARG A 57 4.32 -31.33 10.37
C ARG A 57 5.51 -32.26 10.24
N SER A 58 6.64 -31.72 9.79
CA SER A 58 7.89 -32.48 9.67
C SER A 58 8.38 -32.98 11.04
N GLN A 59 8.21 -32.19 12.10
CA GLN A 59 8.53 -32.62 13.47
C GLN A 59 7.61 -33.73 13.97
N ILE A 60 6.30 -33.60 13.77
CA ILE A 60 5.31 -34.62 14.17
C ILE A 60 5.63 -35.95 13.49
N ASN A 61 5.85 -35.96 12.17
CA ASN A 61 6.17 -37.19 11.44
C ASN A 61 7.44 -37.87 12.00
N ARG A 62 8.51 -37.11 12.29
CA ARG A 62 9.72 -37.68 12.89
C ARG A 62 9.47 -38.29 14.27
N GLN A 63 8.64 -37.66 15.10
CA GLN A 63 8.30 -38.16 16.43
C GLN A 63 7.41 -39.41 16.34
N GLU A 64 6.49 -39.48 15.37
CA GLU A 64 5.69 -40.68 15.08
C GLU A 64 6.59 -41.85 14.66
N ASP A 65 7.56 -41.61 13.76
CA ASP A 65 8.54 -42.64 13.35
C ASP A 65 9.39 -43.12 14.55
N GLN A 66 9.78 -42.22 15.44
CA GLN A 66 10.54 -42.55 16.65
C GLN A 66 9.72 -43.41 17.62
N LEU A 67 8.44 -43.12 17.80
CA LEU A 67 7.55 -43.93 18.64
C LEU A 67 7.41 -45.35 18.10
N GLU A 68 7.30 -45.53 16.78
CA GLU A 68 7.23 -46.87 16.18
C GLU A 68 8.48 -47.70 16.49
N VAL A 69 9.67 -47.08 16.46
CA VAL A 69 10.93 -47.75 16.81
C VAL A 69 11.01 -48.08 18.30
N ILE A 70 10.55 -47.17 19.16
CA ILE A 70 10.51 -47.37 20.62
C ILE A 70 9.57 -48.50 20.99
N ASP A 71 8.37 -48.54 20.39
CA ASP A 71 7.39 -49.60 20.64
C ASP A 71 7.97 -50.97 20.24
N LYS A 72 8.62 -51.08 19.07
CA LYS A 72 9.34 -52.31 18.66
C LYS A 72 10.46 -52.72 19.63
N ALA A 73 11.18 -51.75 20.19
CA ALA A 73 12.22 -52.01 21.17
C ALA A 73 11.64 -52.53 22.50
N LEU A 74 10.54 -51.95 22.97
CA LEU A 74 9.82 -52.40 24.16
C LEU A 74 9.21 -53.80 23.98
N ASP A 75 8.63 -54.08 22.81
CA ASP A 75 8.13 -55.42 22.46
C ASP A 75 9.25 -56.47 22.48
N SER A 76 10.44 -56.10 22.00
CA SER A 76 11.60 -56.99 22.04
C SER A 76 12.07 -57.23 23.48
N ILE A 77 12.15 -56.18 24.30
CA ILE A 77 12.57 -56.28 25.71
C ILE A 77 11.60 -57.17 26.51
N THR A 78 10.28 -56.99 26.33
CA THR A 78 9.25 -57.79 27.00
C THR A 78 9.29 -59.27 26.57
N ALA A 79 9.58 -59.55 25.30
CA ALA A 79 9.78 -60.92 24.82
C ALA A 79 10.99 -61.62 25.49
N PHE A 80 12.09 -60.89 25.73
CA PHE A 80 13.26 -61.43 26.45
C PHE A 80 13.00 -61.65 27.94
N GLN A 81 12.19 -60.79 28.60
CA GLN A 81 11.78 -60.96 30.00
C GLN A 81 10.90 -62.20 30.24
N GLY A 82 10.23 -62.71 29.21
CA GLY A 82 9.45 -63.96 29.30
C GLY A 82 10.29 -65.23 29.51
N HIS A 83 11.62 -65.14 29.42
CA HIS A 83 12.54 -66.26 29.62
C HIS A 83 13.20 -66.18 31.00
N ALA A 84 13.42 -67.32 31.66
CA ALA A 84 14.07 -67.36 32.97
C ALA A 84 15.55 -66.93 32.87
N LEU A 85 15.82 -65.66 33.16
CA LEU A 85 17.13 -65.04 33.08
C LEU A 85 17.86 -65.04 34.44
N PRO A 86 19.20 -65.04 34.45
CA PRO A 86 19.98 -64.82 35.67
C PRO A 86 19.68 -63.44 36.29
N ALA A 87 19.55 -63.37 37.61
CA ALA A 87 19.24 -62.16 38.38
C ALA A 87 19.98 -60.87 37.97
N PRO A 88 21.32 -60.85 37.71
CA PRO A 88 22.01 -59.61 37.32
C PRO A 88 21.70 -59.13 35.89
N ILE A 89 21.19 -60.01 35.02
CA ILE A 89 20.77 -59.65 33.66
C ILE A 89 19.34 -59.10 33.69
N ASP A 90 18.49 -59.69 34.53
CA ASP A 90 17.10 -59.25 34.72
C ASP A 90 17.03 -57.82 35.29
N GLU A 91 17.89 -57.48 36.27
CA GLU A 91 17.98 -56.13 36.82
C GLU A 91 18.40 -55.08 35.77
N LYS A 92 19.38 -55.39 34.92
CA LYS A 92 19.81 -54.51 33.81
C LYS A 92 18.73 -54.36 32.74
N LEU A 93 18.00 -55.43 32.45
CA LEU A 93 16.93 -55.43 31.46
C LEU A 93 15.73 -54.60 31.97
N ASN A 94 15.40 -54.68 33.26
CA ASN A 94 14.38 -53.84 33.89
C ASN A 94 14.76 -52.35 33.92
N ALA A 95 16.04 -52.04 34.18
CA ALA A 95 16.54 -50.67 34.08
C ALA A 95 16.43 -50.13 32.64
N LEU A 96 16.77 -50.97 31.64
CA LEU A 96 16.63 -50.64 30.23
C LEU A 96 15.16 -50.41 29.86
N ALA A 97 14.25 -51.30 30.27
CA ALA A 97 12.81 -51.16 30.03
C ALA A 97 12.28 -49.83 30.59
N THR A 98 12.68 -49.48 31.82
CA THR A 98 12.30 -48.20 32.46
C THR A 98 12.79 -47.00 31.64
N ASP A 99 14.02 -47.01 31.14
CA ASP A 99 14.57 -45.92 30.30
C ASP A 99 13.81 -45.77 28.97
N TRP A 100 13.49 -46.89 28.30
CA TRP A 100 12.70 -46.86 27.07
C TRP A 100 11.25 -46.40 27.30
N HIS A 101 10.63 -46.80 28.41
CA HIS A 101 9.31 -46.29 28.80
C HIS A 101 9.33 -44.78 29.08
N GLN A 102 10.38 -44.29 29.75
CA GLN A 102 10.55 -42.86 30.00
C GLN A 102 10.67 -42.08 28.68
N ARG A 103 11.53 -42.55 27.76
CA ARG A 103 11.69 -41.93 26.43
C ARG A 103 10.40 -41.94 25.61
N ARG A 104 9.61 -43.02 25.70
CA ARG A 104 8.30 -43.11 25.05
C ARG A 104 7.38 -41.98 25.53
N ASN A 105 7.27 -41.82 26.85
CA ASN A 105 6.43 -40.79 27.46
C ASN A 105 6.91 -39.37 27.09
N ASP A 106 8.22 -39.13 27.08
CA ASP A 106 8.78 -37.83 26.72
C ASP A 106 8.44 -37.47 25.26
N ILE A 107 8.59 -38.41 24.31
CA ILE A 107 8.24 -38.18 22.91
C ILE A 107 6.73 -38.02 22.72
N GLU A 108 5.89 -38.78 23.42
CA GLU A 108 4.44 -38.59 23.39
C GLU A 108 4.02 -37.19 23.84
N GLN A 109 4.62 -36.68 24.92
CA GLN A 109 4.37 -35.31 25.40
C GLN A 109 4.81 -34.26 24.39
N GLU A 110 5.99 -34.40 23.80
CA GLU A 110 6.46 -33.46 22.78
C GLU A 110 5.57 -33.49 21.53
N LEU A 111 5.09 -34.67 21.14
CA LEU A 111 4.21 -34.86 20.00
C LEU A 111 2.82 -34.26 20.25
N GLU A 112 2.27 -34.40 21.45
CA GLU A 112 1.03 -33.73 21.85
C GLU A 112 1.18 -32.20 21.79
N ASN A 113 2.29 -31.68 22.33
CA ASN A 113 2.60 -30.25 22.27
C ASN A 113 2.74 -29.74 20.83
N ALA A 114 3.43 -30.48 19.96
CA ALA A 114 3.60 -30.13 18.56
C ALA A 114 2.27 -30.14 17.80
N ARG A 115 1.40 -31.13 18.06
CA ARG A 115 0.04 -31.22 17.50
C ARG A 115 -0.84 -30.07 17.98
N PHE A 116 -0.76 -29.68 19.25
CA PHE A 116 -1.49 -28.53 19.79
C PHE A 116 -1.05 -27.22 19.14
N GLN A 117 0.26 -27.00 18.99
CA GLN A 117 0.80 -25.84 18.28
C GLN A 117 0.36 -25.83 16.80
N LEU A 118 0.35 -26.98 16.15
CA LEU A 118 -0.15 -27.10 14.78
C LEU A 118 -1.64 -26.76 14.69
N ALA A 119 -2.46 -27.28 15.61
CA ALA A 119 -3.90 -27.02 15.65
C ALA A 119 -4.23 -25.54 15.92
N SER A 120 -3.50 -24.89 16.83
CA SER A 120 -3.63 -23.45 17.09
C SER A 120 -3.24 -22.60 15.87
N LEU A 121 -2.22 -23.01 15.11
CA LEU A 121 -1.81 -22.31 13.88
C LEU A 121 -2.74 -22.58 12.69
N GLN A 122 -3.30 -23.79 12.60
CA GLN A 122 -4.25 -24.20 11.57
C GLN A 122 -5.68 -23.69 11.83
N GLY A 123 -5.98 -23.28 13.06
CA GLY A 123 -7.20 -22.55 13.39
C GLY A 123 -8.45 -23.41 13.21
N ASN A 124 -8.61 -24.42 14.05
CA ASN A 124 -9.97 -24.91 14.29
C ASN A 124 -10.69 -23.93 15.23
N ASN A 125 -11.74 -23.32 14.68
CA ASN A 125 -12.75 -22.44 15.28
C ASN A 125 -12.46 -20.94 15.38
N VAL A 126 -12.03 -20.32 14.28
CA VAL A 126 -12.55 -18.98 13.96
C VAL A 126 -13.08 -19.08 12.55
N SER A 127 -14.40 -19.07 12.40
CA SER A 127 -15.05 -18.98 11.10
C SER A 127 -14.30 -17.93 10.26
N SER A 128 -13.98 -18.20 9.00
CA SER A 128 -13.25 -17.20 8.19
C SER A 128 -13.94 -15.83 8.20
N LEU A 129 -15.25 -15.78 8.47
CA LEU A 129 -16.01 -14.55 8.73
C LEU A 129 -15.66 -13.89 10.08
N GLU A 130 -15.50 -14.65 11.15
CA GLU A 130 -15.08 -14.12 12.46
C GLU A 130 -13.62 -13.62 12.44
N ALA A 131 -12.73 -14.29 11.71
CA ALA A 131 -11.34 -13.83 11.57
C ALA A 131 -11.27 -12.52 10.77
N VAL A 132 -12.08 -12.41 9.71
CA VAL A 132 -12.29 -11.15 8.98
C VAL A 132 -12.93 -10.11 9.88
N GLN A 133 -13.87 -10.47 10.76
CA GLN A 133 -14.54 -9.54 11.67
C GLN A 133 -13.61 -9.01 12.76
N ILE A 134 -12.74 -9.86 13.32
CA ILE A 134 -11.73 -9.46 14.29
C ILE A 134 -10.68 -8.58 13.61
N ALA A 135 -10.16 -8.99 12.45
CA ALA A 135 -9.21 -8.20 11.67
C ALA A 135 -9.81 -6.86 11.22
N PHE A 136 -11.09 -6.83 10.86
CA PHE A 136 -11.82 -5.62 10.47
C PHE A 136 -12.04 -4.68 11.66
N ASN A 137 -12.36 -5.22 12.84
CA ASN A 137 -12.53 -4.41 14.04
C ASN A 137 -11.19 -3.85 14.55
N ASP A 138 -10.12 -4.65 14.47
CA ASP A 138 -8.76 -4.22 14.81
C ASP A 138 -8.22 -3.20 13.80
N PHE A 139 -8.51 -3.42 12.51
CA PHE A 139 -8.27 -2.43 11.47
C PHE A 139 -9.04 -1.15 11.76
N LEU A 140 -10.35 -1.20 12.07
CA LEU A 140 -11.15 -0.01 12.34
C LEU A 140 -10.62 0.81 13.53
N ARG A 141 -10.22 0.15 14.62
CA ARG A 141 -9.67 0.79 15.83
C ARG A 141 -8.29 1.39 15.58
N GLY A 142 -7.46 0.68 14.82
CA GLY A 142 -6.19 1.19 14.31
C GLY A 142 -6.41 2.00 13.04
N ARG A 143 -6.09 1.40 11.90
CA ARG A 143 -6.02 1.99 10.55
C ARG A 143 -7.35 2.50 9.93
N GLY A 144 -8.50 2.25 10.52
CA GLY A 144 -9.79 2.79 10.06
C GLY A 144 -9.97 4.23 10.47
N LEU A 145 -9.37 4.66 11.58
CA LEU A 145 -9.36 6.06 11.98
C LEU A 145 -8.59 6.93 10.97
N THR A 146 -7.52 6.41 10.36
CA THR A 146 -6.84 7.07 9.24
C THR A 146 -7.74 7.26 8.04
N LEU A 147 -8.49 6.22 7.68
CA LEU A 147 -9.45 6.31 6.58
C LEU A 147 -10.58 7.30 6.89
N GLY A 148 -11.06 7.32 8.13
CA GLY A 148 -12.05 8.30 8.59
C GLY A 148 -11.53 9.74 8.49
N LEU A 149 -10.29 9.98 8.91
CA LEU A 149 -9.63 11.29 8.75
C LEU A 149 -9.42 11.65 7.28
N ALA A 150 -9.06 10.70 6.43
CA ALA A 150 -8.91 10.94 5.00
C ALA A 150 -10.24 11.31 4.35
N MET A 151 -11.33 10.66 4.78
CA MET A 151 -12.68 10.98 4.33
C MET A 151 -13.12 12.38 4.80
N LEU A 152 -12.81 12.75 6.05
CA LEU A 152 -13.02 14.11 6.54
C LEU A 152 -12.22 15.14 5.74
N ALA A 153 -10.96 14.85 5.40
CA ALA A 153 -10.14 15.75 4.59
C ALA A 153 -10.69 15.91 3.16
N LEU A 154 -11.29 14.87 2.57
CA LEU A 154 -12.00 15.00 1.30
C LEU A 154 -13.22 15.92 1.42
N ILE A 155 -13.98 15.80 2.51
CA ILE A 155 -15.13 16.67 2.79
C ILE A 155 -14.67 18.12 2.98
N THR A 156 -13.57 18.37 3.70
CA THR A 156 -13.06 19.73 3.91
C THR A 156 -12.59 20.36 2.60
N VAL A 157 -11.86 19.62 1.76
CA VAL A 157 -11.48 20.09 0.41
C VAL A 157 -12.71 20.38 -0.43
N TRP A 158 -13.70 19.48 -0.45
CA TRP A 158 -14.92 19.68 -1.23
C TRP A 158 -15.70 20.93 -0.76
N LEU A 159 -15.83 21.13 0.55
CA LEU A 159 -16.46 22.33 1.12
C LEU A 159 -15.69 23.59 0.75
N PHE A 160 -14.36 23.59 0.92
CA PHE A 160 -13.49 24.71 0.56
C PHE A 160 -13.63 25.09 -0.92
N MET A 161 -13.68 24.08 -1.78
CA MET A 161 -13.78 24.30 -3.22
C MET A 161 -15.19 24.80 -3.60
N ARG A 162 -16.22 24.29 -2.93
CA ARG A 162 -17.61 24.76 -3.09
C ARG A 162 -17.80 26.21 -2.64
N THR A 163 -17.21 26.61 -1.51
CA THR A 163 -17.29 28.00 -1.04
C THR A 163 -16.56 28.94 -1.99
N LEU A 164 -15.41 28.53 -2.54
CA LEU A 164 -14.66 29.30 -3.53
C LEU A 164 -15.49 29.61 -4.78
N LEU A 165 -16.21 28.62 -5.33
CA LEU A 165 -17.13 28.85 -6.46
C LEU A 165 -18.26 29.79 -6.11
N TRP A 166 -18.88 29.59 -4.94
CA TRP A 166 -20.00 30.41 -4.50
C TRP A 166 -19.59 31.89 -4.38
N VAL A 167 -18.41 32.16 -3.81
CA VAL A 167 -17.86 33.52 -3.74
C VAL A 167 -17.57 34.08 -5.13
N HIS A 168 -16.94 33.31 -6.01
CA HIS A 168 -16.63 33.75 -7.37
C HIS A 168 -17.90 34.05 -8.20
N GLU A 169 -18.95 33.23 -8.07
CA GLU A 169 -20.23 33.47 -8.76
C GLU A 169 -20.98 34.68 -8.19
N LYS A 170 -20.92 34.89 -6.87
CA LYS A 170 -21.57 36.02 -6.19
C LYS A 170 -20.84 37.35 -6.39
N ALA A 171 -19.51 37.33 -6.53
CA ALA A 171 -18.67 38.49 -6.82
C ALA A 171 -18.71 38.92 -8.30
N GLY A 172 -19.22 38.07 -9.20
CA GLY A 172 -19.33 38.34 -10.63
C GLY A 172 -20.40 39.38 -10.97
N ASN A 173 -19.99 40.65 -11.04
CA ASN A 173 -20.83 41.81 -11.34
C ASN A 173 -21.68 41.64 -12.63
N ARG A 174 -22.94 42.08 -12.60
CA ARG A 174 -24.00 41.88 -13.64
C ARG A 174 -23.72 42.45 -15.04
N ARG A 175 -22.55 43.02 -15.30
CA ARG A 175 -22.35 43.98 -16.42
C ARG A 175 -21.92 43.38 -17.78
N ASN A 176 -21.39 42.16 -17.85
CA ASN A 176 -20.87 41.61 -19.13
C ASN A 176 -21.33 40.17 -19.43
N GLN A 177 -22.58 40.03 -19.88
CA GLN A 177 -23.25 38.75 -20.11
C GLN A 177 -22.76 38.00 -21.38
N LYS A 178 -22.28 38.71 -22.41
CA LYS A 178 -21.86 38.08 -23.69
C LYS A 178 -20.43 37.50 -23.69
N GLN A 179 -19.49 38.08 -22.94
CA GLN A 179 -18.14 37.51 -22.79
C GLN A 179 -18.07 36.36 -21.74
N ARG A 180 -19.06 36.25 -20.85
CA ARG A 180 -19.17 35.17 -19.84
C ARG A 180 -19.35 33.79 -20.45
N ILE A 181 -20.07 33.63 -21.56
CA ILE A 181 -20.48 32.30 -22.04
C ILE A 181 -19.28 31.45 -22.51
N LYS A 182 -18.25 32.06 -23.11
CA LYS A 182 -17.01 31.35 -23.50
C LYS A 182 -16.07 31.12 -22.31
N LYS A 183 -15.80 32.15 -21.49
CA LYS A 183 -14.87 32.04 -20.33
C LYS A 183 -15.42 31.17 -19.18
N ALA A 184 -16.74 31.11 -19.00
CA ALA A 184 -17.36 30.32 -17.93
C ALA A 184 -17.20 28.80 -18.13
N ARG A 185 -16.93 28.32 -19.36
CA ARG A 185 -16.74 26.90 -19.63
C ARG A 185 -15.34 26.45 -19.18
N LEU A 186 -14.31 27.21 -19.55
CA LEU A 186 -12.91 26.98 -19.14
C LEU A 186 -12.74 27.01 -17.62
N ILE A 187 -13.32 28.01 -16.94
CA ILE A 187 -13.26 28.12 -15.48
C ILE A 187 -13.86 26.89 -14.79
N ARG A 188 -14.95 26.34 -15.35
CA ARG A 188 -15.63 25.17 -14.77
C ARG A 188 -14.83 23.87 -14.94
N TYR A 189 -14.16 23.69 -16.07
CA TYR A 189 -13.25 22.56 -16.27
C TYR A 189 -12.00 22.67 -15.40
N SER A 190 -11.38 23.86 -15.35
CA SER A 190 -10.24 24.13 -14.48
C SER A 190 -10.57 23.88 -13.01
N TYR A 191 -11.75 24.32 -12.56
CA TYR A 191 -12.24 24.06 -11.21
C TYR A 191 -12.31 22.56 -10.89
N ARG A 192 -12.90 21.76 -11.79
CA ARG A 192 -13.02 20.29 -11.58
C ARG A 192 -11.66 19.62 -11.50
N LEU A 193 -10.73 20.00 -12.39
CA LEU A 193 -9.37 19.48 -12.41
C LEU A 193 -8.66 19.84 -11.10
N LEU A 194 -8.71 21.12 -10.70
CA LEU A 194 -8.07 21.61 -9.49
C LEU A 194 -8.66 20.94 -8.22
N THR A 195 -9.97 20.71 -8.18
CA THR A 195 -10.63 19.98 -7.08
C THR A 195 -10.09 18.56 -6.95
N GLY A 196 -9.94 17.85 -8.07
CA GLY A 196 -9.38 16.50 -8.08
C GLY A 196 -7.94 16.47 -7.58
N VAL A 197 -7.12 17.43 -8.03
CA VAL A 197 -5.72 17.56 -7.57
C VAL A 197 -5.65 17.82 -6.07
N PHE A 198 -6.43 18.78 -5.54
CA PHE A 198 -6.45 19.05 -4.10
C PHE A 198 -6.99 17.87 -3.28
N ALA A 199 -7.98 17.14 -3.80
CA ALA A 199 -8.51 15.95 -3.15
C ALA A 199 -7.42 14.86 -3.00
N VAL A 200 -6.65 14.63 -4.07
CA VAL A 200 -5.50 13.71 -4.03
C VAL A 200 -4.46 14.15 -3.01
N PHE A 201 -4.05 15.41 -3.04
CA PHE A 201 -3.06 15.93 -2.09
C PHE A 201 -3.56 15.84 -0.65
N ALA A 202 -4.82 16.14 -0.37
CA ALA A 202 -5.38 16.05 0.97
C ALA A 202 -5.35 14.62 1.52
N VAL A 203 -5.68 13.63 0.71
CA VAL A 203 -5.59 12.21 1.11
C VAL A 203 -4.14 11.81 1.41
N LEU A 204 -3.19 12.21 0.55
CA LEU A 204 -1.77 11.94 0.77
C LEU A 204 -1.24 12.61 2.03
N ILE A 205 -1.60 13.87 2.27
CA ILE A 205 -1.19 14.63 3.47
C ILE A 205 -1.72 13.95 4.74
N VAL A 206 -2.97 13.48 4.76
CA VAL A 206 -3.53 12.79 5.92
C VAL A 206 -2.79 11.48 6.21
N PHE A 207 -2.48 10.68 5.18
CA PHE A 207 -1.73 9.44 5.37
C PHE A 207 -0.29 9.69 5.81
N TYR A 208 0.34 10.75 5.30
CA TYR A 208 1.67 11.19 5.73
C TYR A 208 1.68 11.65 7.20
N LEU A 209 0.76 12.53 7.60
CA LEU A 209 0.69 13.07 8.97
C LEU A 209 0.42 11.98 10.01
N ARG A 210 -0.27 10.91 9.63
CA ARG A 210 -0.58 9.80 10.54
C ARG A 210 0.50 8.71 10.53
N SER A 211 1.58 8.88 9.78
CA SER A 211 2.69 7.91 9.66
C SER A 211 2.24 6.49 9.30
N ASP A 212 1.07 6.33 8.66
CA ASP A 212 0.55 5.02 8.23
C ASP A 212 1.11 4.70 6.85
N LEU A 213 2.35 4.18 6.85
CA LEU A 213 3.12 3.83 5.66
C LEU A 213 2.35 2.90 4.70
N LEU A 214 1.55 1.96 5.22
CA LEU A 214 0.81 1.00 4.39
C LEU A 214 -0.23 1.73 3.53
N LEU A 215 -1.07 2.56 4.15
CA LEU A 215 -2.10 3.31 3.42
C LEU A 215 -1.48 4.32 2.46
N LEU A 216 -0.36 4.95 2.84
CA LEU A 216 0.38 5.86 1.96
C LEU A 216 0.90 5.14 0.71
N VAL A 217 1.57 4.00 0.86
CA VAL A 217 2.08 3.20 -0.26
C VAL A 217 0.93 2.71 -1.14
N LEU A 218 -0.17 2.24 -0.55
CA LEU A 218 -1.34 1.77 -1.29
C LEU A 218 -2.01 2.91 -2.06
N ALA A 219 -2.08 4.12 -1.49
CA ALA A 219 -2.60 5.31 -2.16
C ALA A 219 -1.72 5.75 -3.34
N ILE A 220 -0.41 5.72 -3.19
CA ILE A 220 0.54 6.02 -4.28
C ILE A 220 0.39 4.99 -5.40
N LEU A 221 0.29 3.69 -5.06
CA LEU A 221 0.08 2.64 -6.06
C LEU A 221 -1.24 2.82 -6.81
N ALA A 222 -2.33 3.17 -6.10
CA ALA A 222 -3.61 3.51 -6.72
C ALA A 222 -3.50 4.72 -7.66
N LEU A 223 -2.74 5.77 -7.28
CA LEU A 223 -2.47 6.92 -8.14
C LEU A 223 -1.72 6.54 -9.40
N VAL A 224 -0.74 5.63 -9.32
CA VAL A 224 -0.01 5.14 -10.48
C VAL A 224 -0.96 4.39 -11.42
N VAL A 225 -1.81 3.50 -10.90
CA VAL A 225 -2.82 2.78 -11.70
C VAL A 225 -3.78 3.76 -12.40
N LEU A 226 -4.28 4.77 -11.67
CA LEU A 226 -5.12 5.83 -12.24
C LEU A 226 -4.37 6.65 -13.30
N GLY A 227 -3.11 6.99 -13.06
CA GLY A 227 -2.23 7.71 -13.98
C GLY A 227 -1.99 6.94 -15.28
N LEU A 228 -1.78 5.62 -15.19
CA LEU A 228 -1.66 4.75 -16.35
C LEU A 228 -2.96 4.70 -17.17
N GLY A 229 -4.13 4.70 -16.52
CA GLY A 229 -5.43 4.82 -17.20
C GLY A 229 -5.63 6.16 -17.91
N LEU A 230 -5.11 7.25 -17.33
CA LEU A 230 -5.11 8.58 -17.96
C LEU A 230 -4.24 8.64 -19.21
N ARG A 231 -3.11 7.90 -19.26
CA ARG A 231 -2.21 7.86 -20.43
C ARG A 231 -2.94 7.42 -21.71
N GLN A 232 -3.92 6.52 -21.60
CA GLN A 232 -4.68 6.04 -22.77
C GLN A 232 -5.77 7.03 -23.24
N THR A 233 -6.21 7.96 -22.38
CA THR A 233 -7.30 8.91 -22.68
C THR A 233 -6.79 10.31 -23.03
N LEU A 234 -5.63 10.72 -22.48
CA LEU A 234 -4.94 11.99 -22.73
C LEU A 234 -4.79 12.40 -24.21
N PRO A 235 -4.31 11.54 -25.14
CA PRO A 235 -4.12 11.95 -26.54
C PRO A 235 -5.44 12.32 -27.24
N ARG A 236 -6.57 11.75 -26.80
CA ARG A 236 -7.90 12.05 -27.34
C ARG A 236 -8.36 13.46 -26.94
N TYR A 237 -8.07 13.88 -25.71
CA TYR A 237 -8.39 15.23 -25.21
C TYR A 237 -7.49 16.33 -25.78
N LEU A 238 -6.22 16.05 -26.07
CA LEU A 238 -5.32 17.05 -26.66
C LEU A 238 -5.80 17.54 -28.03
N THR A 239 -6.43 16.67 -28.82
CA THR A 239 -6.98 17.01 -30.13
C THR A 239 -8.18 17.97 -30.00
N GLU A 240 -9.05 17.74 -29.02
CA GLU A 240 -10.18 18.64 -28.71
C GLU A 240 -9.72 19.98 -28.14
N ILE A 241 -8.71 19.98 -27.25
CA ILE A 241 -8.13 21.21 -26.68
C ILE A 241 -7.49 22.06 -27.78
N ARG A 242 -6.79 21.46 -28.75
CA ARG A 242 -6.16 22.19 -29.88
C ARG A 242 -7.18 22.88 -30.78
N LEU A 243 -8.32 22.23 -31.02
CA LEU A 243 -9.46 22.80 -31.75
C LEU A 243 -10.15 23.92 -30.96
N LEU A 244 -10.25 23.80 -29.63
CA LEU A 244 -10.89 24.78 -28.76
C LEU A 244 -10.02 26.02 -28.47
N LEU A 245 -8.70 25.90 -28.55
CA LEU A 245 -7.77 27.02 -28.38
C LEU A 245 -7.47 27.78 -29.69
N ASP A 246 -8.19 27.52 -30.79
CA ASP A 246 -7.95 28.16 -32.09
C ASP A 246 -6.47 28.03 -32.57
N VAL A 247 -5.73 27.00 -32.13
CA VAL A 247 -4.31 26.79 -32.48
C VAL A 247 -4.16 25.96 -33.76
N GLY A 248 -5.03 26.22 -34.74
CA GLY A 248 -5.07 25.57 -36.04
C GLY A 248 -4.69 26.53 -37.19
N PRO A 249 -4.70 26.05 -38.45
CA PRO A 249 -4.36 26.86 -39.62
C PRO A 249 -5.38 27.96 -39.95
N VAL A 250 -6.50 28.03 -39.22
CA VAL A 250 -7.60 28.97 -39.44
C VAL A 250 -8.07 29.49 -38.08
N ARG A 251 -8.24 30.80 -37.94
CA ARG A 251 -8.68 31.48 -36.71
C ARG A 251 -10.12 31.98 -36.80
N THR A 252 -10.80 32.11 -35.66
CA THR A 252 -12.13 32.73 -35.62
C THR A 252 -12.06 34.16 -36.16
N GLY A 253 -12.86 34.46 -37.19
CA GLY A 253 -12.91 35.78 -37.85
C GLY A 253 -12.16 35.85 -39.19
N GLU A 254 -11.32 34.87 -39.51
CA GLU A 254 -10.65 34.78 -40.81
C GLU A 254 -11.60 34.36 -41.93
N ARG A 255 -11.25 34.75 -43.16
CA ARG A 255 -12.01 34.43 -44.38
C ARG A 255 -11.33 33.25 -45.07
N VAL A 256 -12.06 32.16 -45.25
CA VAL A 256 -11.57 30.93 -45.86
C VAL A 256 -12.34 30.69 -47.15
N ILE A 257 -11.64 30.28 -48.20
CA ILE A 257 -12.26 29.88 -49.46
C ILE A 257 -12.59 28.39 -49.35
N TYR A 258 -13.88 28.08 -49.28
CA TYR A 258 -14.36 26.70 -49.24
C TYR A 258 -15.18 26.44 -50.51
N ASN A 259 -14.76 25.49 -51.33
CA ASN A 259 -15.39 25.15 -52.61
C ASN A 259 -15.63 26.39 -53.51
N GLY A 260 -14.66 27.31 -53.57
CA GLY A 260 -14.74 28.52 -54.39
C GLY A 260 -15.56 29.68 -53.80
N VAL A 261 -16.17 29.52 -52.62
CA VAL A 261 -16.97 30.57 -51.97
C VAL A 261 -16.19 31.16 -50.78
N PRO A 262 -16.00 32.50 -50.71
CA PRO A 262 -15.39 33.14 -49.56
C PRO A 262 -16.35 33.14 -48.37
N LEU A 263 -16.01 32.40 -47.33
CA LEU A 263 -16.81 32.28 -46.12
C LEU A 263 -16.02 32.78 -44.91
N GLN A 264 -16.70 33.50 -44.02
CA GLN A 264 -16.12 33.94 -42.75
C GLN A 264 -16.37 32.90 -41.66
N VAL A 265 -15.32 32.57 -40.92
CA VAL A 265 -15.36 31.61 -39.81
C VAL A 265 -15.93 32.29 -38.57
N LYS A 266 -17.20 32.01 -38.24
CA LYS A 266 -17.90 32.64 -37.10
C LYS A 266 -17.61 31.94 -35.77
N SER A 267 -17.41 30.63 -35.79
CA SER A 267 -16.98 29.86 -34.63
C SER A 267 -16.36 28.53 -35.05
N ILE A 268 -15.22 28.20 -34.44
CA ILE A 268 -14.56 26.89 -34.53
C ILE A 268 -14.93 26.11 -33.26
N ASN A 269 -15.57 24.95 -33.44
CA ASN A 269 -15.96 23.98 -32.41
C ASN A 269 -16.05 22.60 -33.10
N VAL A 270 -16.64 21.58 -32.46
CA VAL A 270 -16.95 20.26 -33.05
C VAL A 270 -17.69 20.38 -34.40
N TYR A 271 -18.55 21.39 -34.54
CA TYR A 271 -19.10 21.84 -35.82
C TYR A 271 -18.67 23.29 -36.06
N SER A 272 -18.06 23.55 -37.21
CA SER A 272 -17.64 24.91 -37.60
C SER A 272 -18.79 25.61 -38.32
N VAL A 273 -19.08 26.84 -37.91
CA VAL A 273 -20.12 27.67 -38.53
C VAL A 273 -19.45 28.69 -39.44
N LEU A 274 -19.63 28.50 -40.74
CA LEU A 274 -19.17 29.39 -41.80
C LEU A 274 -20.34 30.27 -42.23
N ARG A 275 -20.12 31.58 -42.34
CA ARG A 275 -21.14 32.52 -42.83
C ARG A 275 -20.59 33.31 -44.01
N ASN A 276 -21.35 33.37 -45.10
CA ASN A 276 -21.03 34.27 -46.20
C ASN A 276 -21.34 35.71 -45.76
N PRO A 277 -20.36 36.63 -45.71
CA PRO A 277 -20.61 38.03 -45.38
C PRO A 277 -21.45 38.76 -46.45
N ASP A 278 -21.50 38.25 -47.68
CA ASP A 278 -22.19 38.89 -48.81
C ASP A 278 -23.68 38.51 -48.88
N TRP A 279 -24.11 37.48 -48.16
CA TRP A 279 -25.52 37.18 -47.95
C TRP A 279 -26.02 37.92 -46.70
N LYS A 280 -26.53 39.13 -46.93
CA LYS A 280 -27.43 39.79 -45.98
C LYS A 280 -28.73 38.99 -45.93
N ALA A 281 -29.07 38.50 -44.75
CA ALA A 281 -30.43 38.06 -44.42
C ALA A 281 -31.30 39.29 -44.20
#